data_AF-A0A2S6T0D7-F1
#
_entry.id   AF-A0A2S6T0D7-F1
#
_cell.length_a   1.000
_cell.length_b   1.000
_cell.length_c   1.000
_cell.angle_alpha   90.00
_cell.angle_beta   90.00
_cell.angle_gamma   90.00
#
_symmetry.space_group_name_H-M   'P 1'
#
loop_
_entity.id
_entity.type
_entity.pdbx_description
1 polymer ?
#
loop_
_entity_poly.entity_id
_entity_poly.type
_entity_poly.pdbx_seq_one_letter_code
_entity_poly.pdbx_strand_id
1 'polypeptide(L)'
;MKSQAKVVIVGGGIMGVSLLYHLTKEGWNDIVLIEKGELTSGSTWHAAGQCPHMIGSYNLAKVHLHSTNLYKQLEKETGQATGFHDCGSLRLAYK
;
A
#
# COMPACT_ATOMS: atom_id res chain seq x y z
N MET A 1 14.28 22.93 3.43
CA MET A 1 13.31 21.98 4.04
C MET A 1 12.12 22.81 4.53
N LYS A 2 10.87 22.36 4.34
CA LYS A 2 9.70 23.08 4.89
C LYS A 2 9.73 23.00 6.42
N SER A 3 9.46 24.11 7.10
CA SER A 3 9.35 24.15 8.58
C SER A 3 7.93 23.89 9.09
N GLN A 4 6.94 23.85 8.20
CA GLN A 4 5.53 23.62 8.49
C GLN A 4 4.87 22.85 7.35
N ALA A 5 3.88 22.01 7.67
CA ALA A 5 3.01 21.32 6.72
C ALA A 5 1.63 21.08 7.36
N LYS A 6 0.57 21.00 6.55
CA LYS A 6 -0.77 20.61 7.01
C LYS A 6 -0.83 19.16 7.50
N VAL A 7 -0.09 18.27 6.84
CA VAL A 7 -0.02 16.84 7.20
C VAL A 7 1.42 16.37 7.20
N VAL A 8 1.83 15.70 8.27
CA VAL A 8 3.12 15.02 8.38
C VAL A 8 2.86 13.52 8.55
N ILE A 9 3.35 12.72 7.61
CA ILE A 9 3.30 11.26 7.66
C ILE A 9 4.64 10.76 8.18
N VAL A 10 4.62 10.01 9.28
CA VAL A 10 5.82 9.45 9.91
C VAL A 10 5.92 7.97 9.57
N GLY A 11 6.88 7.61 8.72
CA GLY A 11 7.16 6.26 8.25
C GLY A 11 7.00 6.09 6.73
N GLY A 12 8.07 5.69 6.07
CA GLY A 12 8.21 5.40 4.64
C GLY A 12 8.01 3.92 4.29
N GLY A 13 7.28 3.18 5.12
CA GLY A 13 6.77 1.85 4.77
C GLY A 13 5.57 1.93 3.83
N ILE A 14 5.09 0.77 3.36
CA ILE A 14 4.00 0.69 2.38
C ILE A 14 2.74 1.47 2.79
N MET A 15 2.37 1.43 4.07
CA MET A 15 1.19 2.13 4.57
C MET A 15 1.34 3.66 4.52
N GLY A 16 2.52 4.19 4.87
CA GLY A 16 2.77 5.63 4.85
C GLY A 16 2.82 6.18 3.42
N VAL A 17 3.48 5.46 2.50
CA VAL A 17 3.51 5.83 1.08
C VAL A 17 2.13 5.69 0.44
N SER A 18 1.36 4.65 0.79
CA SER A 18 -0.03 4.49 0.33
C SER A 18 -0.91 5.66 0.78
N LEU A 19 -0.82 6.07 2.05
CA LEU A 19 -1.56 7.23 2.56
C LEU A 19 -1.16 8.51 1.81
N LEU A 20 0.14 8.75 1.60
CA LEU A 20 0.62 9.90 0.85
C LEU A 20 0.04 9.91 -0.57
N TYR A 21 0.14 8.80 -1.28
CA TYR A 21 -0.39 8.62 -2.63
C TYR A 21 -1.89 8.95 -2.70
N HIS A 22 -2.69 8.39 -1.80
CA HIS A 22 -4.14 8.64 -1.80
C HIS A 22 -4.48 10.09 -1.46
N LEU A 23 -3.84 10.69 -0.45
CA LEU A 23 -4.08 12.09 -0.11
C LEU A 23 -3.72 13.02 -1.28
N THR A 24 -2.62 12.75 -1.98
CA THR A 24 -2.25 13.54 -3.17
C THR A 24 -3.25 13.39 -4.31
N LYS A 25 -3.84 12.19 -4.49
CA LYS A 25 -4.92 11.97 -5.47
C LYS A 25 -6.21 12.70 -5.11
N GLU A 26 -6.50 12.84 -3.82
CA GLU A 26 -7.62 13.64 -3.30
C GLU A 26 -7.33 15.16 -3.32
N GLY A 27 -6.24 15.59 -3.96
CA GLY A 27 -5.93 17.00 -4.20
C GLY A 27 -5.18 17.70 -3.06
N TRP A 28 -4.72 16.96 -2.05
CA TRP A 28 -3.87 17.55 -1.01
C TRP A 28 -2.46 17.80 -1.54
N ASN A 29 -1.94 19.00 -1.27
CA ASN A 29 -0.65 19.47 -1.82
C ASN A 29 0.37 19.91 -0.75
N ASP A 30 -0.05 20.06 0.51
CA ASP A 30 0.83 20.43 1.63
C ASP A 30 1.02 19.27 2.61
N ILE A 31 1.73 18.25 2.13
CA ILE A 31 2.02 17.02 2.86
C ILE A 31 3.52 16.78 2.84
N VAL A 32 4.06 16.30 3.95
CA VAL A 32 5.44 15.82 4.04
C VAL A 32 5.43 14.40 4.59
N LEU A 33 6.21 13.50 3.98
CA LEU A 33 6.54 12.19 4.54
C LEU A 33 7.97 12.22 5.07
N ILE A 34 8.15 11.74 6.29
CA ILE A 34 9.47 11.57 6.92
C ILE A 34 9.70 10.10 7.23
N GLU A 35 10.89 9.62 6.91
CA GLU A 35 11.35 8.26 7.18
C GLU A 35 12.70 8.34 7.90
N LYS A 36 12.92 7.45 8.88
CA LYS A 36 14.14 7.36 9.67
C LYS A 36 15.32 6.90 8.79
N GLY A 37 15.10 5.94 7.91
CA GLY A 37 16.10 5.39 6.99
C GLY A 37 15.72 5.65 5.53
N GLU A 38 15.73 4.58 4.74
CA GLU A 38 15.23 4.58 3.36
C GLU A 38 13.80 4.05 3.31
N LEU A 39 13.09 4.34 2.20
CA LEU A 39 11.77 3.77 1.97
C LEU A 39 11.81 2.24 2.10
N THR A 40 10.74 1.67 2.65
CA THR A 40 10.58 0.23 2.86
C THR A 40 11.49 -0.44 3.89
N SER A 41 12.47 0.27 4.48
CA SER A 41 13.48 -0.28 5.41
C SER A 41 12.94 -0.91 6.71
N GLY A 42 11.65 -0.72 7.02
CA GLY A 42 10.92 -1.43 8.07
C GLY A 42 10.43 -2.82 7.62
N SER A 43 9.22 -3.23 8.03
CA SER A 43 8.73 -4.58 7.70
C SER A 43 8.35 -4.81 6.23
N THR A 44 8.27 -3.74 5.43
CA THR A 44 7.83 -3.81 4.04
C THR A 44 8.81 -4.60 3.16
N TRP A 45 10.13 -4.39 3.30
CA TRP A 45 11.11 -5.04 2.41
C TRP A 45 11.15 -6.56 2.56
N HIS A 46 10.92 -7.07 3.78
CA HIS A 46 11.02 -8.50 4.08
C HIS A 46 9.66 -9.21 4.08
N ALA A 47 8.61 -8.56 3.60
CA ALA A 47 7.29 -9.18 3.48
C ALA A 47 7.30 -10.23 2.37
N ALA A 48 6.63 -11.36 2.58
CA ALA A 48 6.48 -12.40 1.54
C ALA A 48 5.58 -11.95 0.37
N GLY A 49 4.87 -10.82 0.48
CA GLY A 49 4.08 -10.24 -0.62
C GLY A 49 2.71 -10.88 -0.87
N GLN A 50 2.21 -11.74 0.03
CA GLN A 50 0.90 -12.40 -0.18
C GLN A 50 -0.25 -11.39 -0.13
N CYS A 51 -1.14 -11.46 -1.14
CA CYS A 51 -2.33 -10.63 -1.25
C CYS A 51 -3.61 -11.50 -1.23
N PRO A 52 -4.10 -11.90 -0.04
CA PRO A 52 -5.25 -12.81 0.06
C PRO A 52 -6.57 -12.11 -0.27
N HIS A 53 -7.47 -12.83 -0.94
CA HIS A 53 -8.84 -12.38 -1.22
C HIS A 53 -9.86 -12.89 -0.18
N MET A 54 -9.50 -13.91 0.59
CA MET A 54 -10.38 -14.51 1.60
C MET A 54 -10.04 -13.98 3.00
N ILE A 55 -10.98 -13.26 3.60
CA ILE A 55 -10.86 -12.72 4.96
C ILE A 55 -12.19 -12.86 5.72
N GLY A 56 -12.12 -13.05 7.04
CA GLY A 56 -13.29 -13.33 7.87
C GLY A 56 -14.22 -12.13 8.12
N SER A 57 -13.84 -10.93 7.67
CA SER A 57 -14.62 -9.70 7.84
C SER A 57 -14.96 -9.08 6.50
N TYR A 58 -16.24 -8.79 6.27
CA TYR A 58 -16.70 -8.16 5.04
C TYR A 58 -16.09 -6.78 4.79
N ASN A 59 -15.91 -5.98 5.84
CA ASN A 59 -15.31 -4.64 5.71
C ASN A 59 -13.83 -4.75 5.33
N LEU A 60 -13.10 -5.70 5.91
CA LEU A 60 -11.72 -5.95 5.52
C LEU A 60 -11.66 -6.51 4.08
N ALA A 61 -12.62 -7.35 3.67
CA ALA A 61 -12.66 -7.86 2.31
C ALA A 61 -12.74 -6.73 1.27
N LYS A 62 -13.49 -5.65 1.57
CA LYS A 62 -13.52 -4.44 0.72
C LYS A 62 -12.17 -3.73 0.64
N VAL A 63 -11.46 -3.60 1.75
CA VAL A 63 -10.11 -2.99 1.78
C VAL A 63 -9.14 -3.81 0.93
N HIS A 64 -9.11 -5.13 1.13
CA HIS A 64 -8.27 -6.04 0.33
C HIS A 64 -8.61 -5.96 -1.16
N LEU A 65 -9.90 -5.96 -1.52
CA LEU A 65 -10.34 -5.84 -2.91
C LEU A 65 -9.90 -4.51 -3.54
N HIS A 66 -9.98 -3.41 -2.79
CA HIS A 66 -9.48 -2.13 -3.27
C HIS A 66 -7.98 -2.18 -3.54
N SER A 67 -7.19 -2.71 -2.59
CA SER A 67 -5.74 -2.83 -2.73
C SER A 67 -5.34 -3.68 -3.93
N THR A 68 -5.95 -4.86 -4.13
CA THR A 68 -5.60 -5.72 -5.27
C THR A 68 -5.98 -5.10 -6.62
N ASN A 69 -7.10 -4.38 -6.69
CA ASN A 69 -7.46 -3.63 -7.89
C ASN A 69 -6.50 -2.47 -8.17
N LEU A 70 -6.05 -1.77 -7.12
CA LEU A 70 -5.06 -0.70 -7.25
C LEU A 70 -3.72 -1.24 -7.78
N TYR A 71 -3.22 -2.35 -7.24
CA TYR A 71 -1.93 -2.93 -7.66
C TYR A 71 -1.89 -3.30 -9.15
N LYS A 72 -3.03 -3.72 -9.72
CA LYS A 72 -3.19 -3.98 -11.16
C LYS A 72 -3.12 -2.71 -12.03
N GLN A 73 -3.41 -1.54 -11.46
CA GLN A 73 -3.46 -0.27 -12.19
C GLN A 73 -2.17 0.55 -12.06
N LEU A 74 -1.42 0.37 -10.98
CA LEU A 74 -0.26 1.19 -10.65
C LEU A 74 0.83 1.20 -11.73
N GLU A 75 1.08 0.08 -12.41
CA GLU A 75 2.08 0.05 -13.49
C GLU A 75 1.67 0.94 -14.66
N LYS A 76 0.39 0.90 -15.04
CA LYS A 76 -0.14 1.79 -16.09
C LYS A 76 -0.04 3.25 -15.69
N GLU A 77 -0.24 3.56 -14.42
CA GLU A 77 -0.25 4.93 -13.91
C GLU A 77 1.16 5.50 -13.75
N THR A 78 2.09 4.70 -13.25
CA THR A 78 3.43 5.17 -12.83
C THR A 78 4.54 4.79 -13.80
N GLY A 79 4.27 3.87 -14.73
CA GLY A 79 5.28 3.26 -15.59
C GLY A 79 6.20 2.26 -14.86
N GLN A 80 5.96 1.99 -13.57
CA GLN A 80 6.76 1.10 -12.74
C GLN A 80 6.01 -0.20 -12.47
N ALA A 81 6.61 -1.34 -12.86
CA ALA A 81 6.05 -2.66 -12.57
C ALA A 81 5.91 -2.88 -11.06
N THR A 82 4.75 -3.39 -10.63
CA THR A 82 4.46 -3.73 -9.22
C THR A 82 4.88 -5.15 -8.85
N GLY A 83 5.12 -6.02 -9.84
CA GLY A 83 5.34 -7.45 -9.62
C GLY A 83 4.10 -8.20 -9.14
N PHE A 84 2.89 -7.65 -9.36
CA PHE A 84 1.65 -8.28 -8.92
C PHE A 84 1.32 -9.53 -9.76
N HIS A 85 1.24 -10.69 -9.10
CA HIS A 85 0.90 -11.97 -9.73
C HIS A 85 -0.53 -12.38 -9.35
N ASP A 86 -1.48 -12.32 -10.29
CA ASP A 86 -2.89 -12.65 -10.04
C ASP A 86 -3.15 -14.16 -10.19
N CYS A 87 -2.58 -14.96 -9.30
CA CYS A 87 -2.68 -16.43 -9.33
C CYS A 87 -3.80 -17.01 -8.45
N GLY A 88 -4.57 -16.15 -7.77
CA GLY A 88 -5.57 -16.58 -6.80
C GLY A 88 -4.96 -17.10 -5.48
N SER A 89 -5.81 -17.66 -4.62
CA SER A 89 -5.39 -18.20 -3.32
C SER A 89 -6.24 -19.40 -2.93
N LEU A 90 -5.62 -20.46 -2.40
CA LEU A 90 -6.29 -21.67 -1.96
C LEU A 90 -6.13 -21.86 -0.45
N ARG A 91 -7.24 -22.06 0.27
CA ARG A 91 -7.23 -22.51 1.67
C ARG A 91 -7.75 -23.92 1.73
N LEU A 92 -6.98 -24.81 2.35
CA LEU A 92 -7.32 -26.22 2.51
C LEU A 92 -7.93 -26.45 3.89
N ALA A 93 -9.04 -27.20 3.93
CA ALA A 93 -9.57 -27.79 5.15
C ALA A 93 -9.36 -29.30 5.06
N TYR A 94 -8.80 -29.90 6.10
CA TYR A 94 -8.58 -31.34 6.21
C TYR A 94 -9.17 -31.85 7.53
N LYS A 95 -9.42 -33.16 7.58
CA LYS A 95 -10.07 -33.85 8.71
C LYS A 95 -9.09 -34.13 9.85
#